data_AF-A0A1G8P0K1-F1
#
_entry.id   AF-A0A1G8P0K1-F1
#
_cell.length_a   1.000
_cell.length_b   1.000
_cell.length_c   1.000
_cell.angle_alpha   90.00
_cell.angle_beta   90.00
_cell.angle_gamma   90.00
#
_symmetry.space_group_name_H-M   'P 1'
#
loop_
_entity.id
_entity.type
_entity.pdbx_description
1 polymer ?
#
loop_
_entity_poly.entity_id
_entity_poly.type
_entity_poly.pdbx_seq_one_letter_code
_entity_poly.pdbx_strand_id
1 'polypeptide(L)'
;MKTYTIDKGILNNKKSILTVDEKTLTLDGIVLKKDEITGIRYGIHFIRGYMLTIGREYQIFIKTVSGKEMRISFRLFYGRKLNEKHKLYCDIINTLWESFYHDILKNYINRYLNKEPLLISGIEISNDKITFNKEVIAFENLMIKKYYHYFILFSNKDQYHNKMLYYLKDQDAVILSELLNYILKNELYRTEKISHRQV
;
A
#
# COMPACT_ATOMS: atom_id res chain seq x y z
N MET A 1 -13.94 -17.19 4.49
CA MET A 1 -14.67 -16.71 3.29
C MET A 1 -15.52 -15.46 3.55
N LYS A 2 -15.19 -14.34 2.89
CA LYS A 2 -15.99 -13.10 2.83
C LYS A 2 -16.33 -12.79 1.37
N THR A 3 -17.58 -12.39 1.09
CA THR A 3 -18.05 -12.09 -0.27
C THR A 3 -18.55 -10.65 -0.37
N TYR A 4 -18.13 -9.95 -1.41
CA TYR A 4 -18.46 -8.56 -1.67
C TYR A 4 -19.13 -8.42 -3.04
N THR A 5 -20.25 -7.72 -3.07
CA THR A 5 -20.89 -7.31 -4.33
C THR A 5 -20.46 -5.89 -4.68
N ILE A 6 -19.72 -5.75 -5.78
CA ILE A 6 -19.16 -4.50 -6.25
C ILE A 6 -19.99 -4.01 -7.43
N ASP A 7 -20.78 -2.98 -7.18
CA ASP A 7 -21.48 -2.24 -8.23
C ASP A 7 -20.56 -1.14 -8.78
N LYS A 8 -20.24 -1.23 -10.08
CA LYS A 8 -19.25 -0.39 -10.79
C LYS A 8 -19.70 1.06 -10.99
N GLY A 9 -20.97 1.37 -10.77
CA GLY A 9 -21.51 2.73 -10.74
C GLY A 9 -22.65 2.97 -11.75
N ILE A 10 -23.22 4.17 -11.71
CA ILE A 10 -24.48 4.52 -12.41
C ILE A 10 -24.42 4.31 -13.94
N LEU A 11 -23.25 4.45 -14.55
CA LEU A 11 -23.06 4.28 -16.00
C LEU A 11 -22.71 2.83 -16.41
N ASN A 12 -22.51 1.93 -15.44
CA ASN A 12 -22.13 0.55 -15.70
C ASN A 12 -22.82 -0.38 -14.70
N ASN A 13 -23.97 -0.93 -15.10
CA ASN A 13 -24.80 -1.82 -14.28
C ASN A 13 -24.17 -3.20 -14.01
N LYS A 14 -22.94 -3.46 -14.48
CA LYS A 14 -22.25 -4.72 -14.21
C LYS A 14 -21.84 -4.79 -12.74
N LYS A 15 -22.49 -5.69 -12.02
CA LYS A 15 -22.08 -6.10 -10.67
C LYS A 15 -20.94 -7.11 -10.81
N SER A 16 -19.85 -6.86 -10.10
CA SER A 16 -18.77 -7.82 -9.92
C SER A 16 -18.88 -8.48 -8.56
N ILE A 17 -18.58 -9.77 -8.48
CA ILE A 17 -18.57 -10.51 -7.23
C ILE A 17 -17.11 -10.80 -6.88
N LEU A 18 -16.70 -10.30 -5.72
CA LEU A 18 -15.38 -10.55 -5.14
C LEU A 18 -15.55 -11.50 -3.96
N THR A 19 -14.95 -12.67 -4.04
CA THR A 19 -14.91 -13.63 -2.94
C THR A 19 -13.48 -13.74 -2.45
N VAL A 20 -13.27 -13.46 -1.17
CA VAL A 20 -11.98 -13.60 -0.50
C VAL A 20 -12.04 -14.77 0.47
N ASP A 21 -11.15 -15.72 0.28
CA ASP A 21 -10.92 -16.82 1.20
C ASP A 21 -9.46 -16.84 1.67
N GLU A 22 -9.15 -17.63 2.70
CA GLU A 22 -7.81 -17.64 3.32
C GLU A 22 -6.68 -17.97 2.33
N LYS A 23 -7.00 -18.73 1.28
CA LYS A 23 -6.03 -19.21 0.29
C LYS A 23 -6.30 -18.72 -1.14
N THR A 24 -7.49 -18.18 -1.40
CA THR A 24 -7.89 -17.83 -2.77
C THR A 24 -8.64 -16.52 -2.82
N LEU A 25 -8.45 -15.82 -3.94
CA LEU A 25 -9.12 -14.59 -4.27
C LEU A 25 -9.85 -14.80 -5.60
N THR A 26 -11.17 -14.68 -5.61
CA THR A 26 -11.97 -14.83 -6.82
C THR A 26 -12.65 -13.53 -7.21
N LEU A 27 -12.46 -13.09 -8.44
CA LEU A 27 -13.15 -11.94 -9.02
C LEU A 27 -13.80 -12.33 -10.34
N ASP A 28 -15.13 -12.26 -10.40
CA ASP A 28 -15.91 -12.55 -11.62
C ASP A 28 -15.54 -13.90 -12.28
N GLY A 29 -15.22 -14.91 -11.46
CA GLY A 29 -14.81 -16.26 -11.89
C GLY A 29 -13.30 -16.45 -12.12
N ILE A 30 -12.50 -15.37 -12.09
CA ILE A 30 -11.03 -15.47 -12.14
C ILE A 30 -10.54 -15.77 -10.72
N VAL A 31 -9.94 -16.94 -10.53
CA VAL A 31 -9.36 -17.37 -9.25
C VAL A 31 -7.86 -17.09 -9.26
N LEU A 32 -7.38 -16.40 -8.22
CA LEU A 32 -5.98 -16.25 -7.89
C LEU A 32 -5.69 -17.00 -6.60
N LYS A 33 -4.60 -17.76 -6.58
CA LYS A 33 -4.12 -18.40 -5.34
C LYS A 33 -3.26 -17.42 -4.55
N LYS A 34 -3.20 -17.60 -3.23
CA LYS A 34 -2.36 -16.81 -2.34
C LYS A 34 -0.90 -16.72 -2.80
N ASP A 35 -0.34 -17.85 -3.21
CA ASP A 35 1.06 -17.95 -3.67
C ASP A 35 1.32 -17.21 -4.99
N GLU A 36 0.26 -16.91 -5.74
CA GLU A 36 0.37 -16.15 -6.98
C GLU A 36 0.36 -14.64 -6.73
N ILE A 37 -0.01 -14.16 -5.53
CA ILE A 37 -0.11 -12.74 -5.20
C ILE A 37 1.25 -12.24 -4.69
N THR A 38 1.77 -11.19 -5.32
CA THR A 38 3.10 -10.65 -4.99
C THR A 38 3.06 -9.22 -4.48
N GLY A 39 2.05 -8.44 -4.86
CA GLY A 39 2.04 -7.03 -4.59
C GLY A 39 0.67 -6.38 -4.71
N ILE A 40 0.57 -5.16 -4.20
CA ILE A 40 -0.68 -4.39 -4.19
C ILE A 40 -0.41 -2.89 -4.33
N ARG A 41 -1.32 -2.23 -5.03
CA ARG A 41 -1.47 -0.78 -4.99
C ARG A 41 -2.95 -0.43 -4.97
N TYR A 42 -3.31 0.55 -4.16
CA TYR A 42 -4.71 0.96 -4.04
C TYR A 42 -4.82 2.43 -3.68
N GLY A 43 -5.97 3.00 -4.00
CA GLY A 43 -6.25 4.39 -3.69
C GLY A 43 -7.55 4.90 -4.31
N ILE A 44 -7.76 6.19 -4.13
CA ILE A 44 -8.92 6.91 -4.62
C ILE A 44 -8.47 7.85 -5.73
N HIS A 45 -9.06 7.71 -6.91
CA HIS A 45 -8.91 8.64 -8.00
C HIS A 45 -10.12 9.59 -8.03
N PHE A 46 -9.88 10.91 -7.89
CA PHE A 46 -10.96 11.90 -7.96
C PHE A 46 -11.33 12.20 -9.41
N ILE A 47 -12.61 12.01 -9.74
CA ILE A 47 -13.15 12.37 -11.04
C ILE A 47 -13.47 13.86 -10.99
N ARG A 48 -12.81 14.64 -11.85
CA ARG A 48 -13.00 16.09 -11.94
C ARG A 48 -13.82 16.44 -13.18
N GLY A 49 -14.77 17.35 -13.02
CA GLY A 49 -15.50 18.00 -14.11
C GLY A 49 -15.14 19.48 -14.08
N TYR A 50 -14.52 19.98 -15.14
CA TYR A 50 -13.94 21.32 -15.17
C TYR A 50 -13.11 21.62 -13.90
N MET A 51 -13.55 22.56 -13.05
CA MET A 51 -12.87 22.94 -11.79
C MET A 51 -13.34 22.18 -10.54
N LEU A 52 -14.38 21.33 -10.62
CA LEU A 52 -14.99 20.70 -9.46
C LEU A 52 -14.79 19.18 -9.43
N THR A 53 -14.67 18.62 -8.23
CA THR A 53 -14.64 17.16 -8.06
C THR A 53 -16.07 16.62 -8.13
N ILE A 54 -16.40 15.94 -9.22
CA ILE A 54 -17.73 15.40 -9.50
C ILE A 54 -17.90 13.95 -9.03
N GLY A 55 -16.81 13.26 -8.70
CA GLY A 55 -16.88 11.87 -8.28
C GLY A 55 -15.58 11.30 -7.72
N ARG A 56 -15.64 10.03 -7.31
CA ARG A 56 -14.49 9.26 -6.83
C ARG A 56 -14.52 7.88 -7.48
N GLU A 57 -13.37 7.41 -7.91
CA GLU A 57 -13.14 6.05 -8.36
C GLU A 57 -12.22 5.37 -7.35
N TYR A 58 -12.75 4.35 -6.68
CA TYR A 58 -11.95 3.46 -5.85
C TYR A 58 -11.26 2.46 -6.74
N GLN A 59 -9.95 2.28 -6.54
CA GLN A 59 -9.13 1.40 -7.36
C GLN A 59 -8.22 0.57 -6.46
N ILE A 60 -8.21 -0.74 -6.70
CA ILE A 60 -7.32 -1.72 -6.06
C ILE A 60 -6.73 -2.56 -7.19
N PHE A 61 -5.42 -2.66 -7.23
CA PHE A 61 -4.68 -3.48 -8.18
C PHE A 61 -3.86 -4.50 -7.43
N ILE A 62 -4.02 -5.76 -7.82
CA ILE A 62 -3.37 -6.91 -7.21
C ILE A 62 -2.42 -7.49 -8.26
N LYS A 63 -1.14 -7.51 -7.94
CA LYS A 63 -0.09 -7.98 -8.84
C LYS A 63 0.17 -9.46 -8.61
N THR A 64 0.25 -10.21 -9.70
CA THR A 64 0.56 -11.64 -9.68
C THR A 64 2.04 -11.90 -9.96
N VAL A 65 2.54 -13.10 -9.62
CA VAL A 65 3.91 -13.56 -9.97
C VAL A 65 4.16 -13.47 -11.48
N SER A 66 3.13 -13.70 -12.30
CA SER A 66 3.21 -13.57 -13.76
C SER A 66 3.36 -12.14 -14.27
N GLY A 67 3.36 -11.13 -13.38
CA GLY A 67 3.39 -9.71 -13.72
C GLY A 67 2.04 -9.14 -14.15
N LYS A 68 0.98 -9.96 -14.29
CA LYS A 68 -0.39 -9.50 -14.56
C LYS A 68 -0.99 -8.82 -13.34
N GLU A 69 -1.79 -7.79 -13.57
CA GLU A 69 -2.54 -7.07 -12.52
C GLU A 69 -4.04 -7.35 -12.62
N MET A 70 -4.64 -7.81 -11.52
CA MET A 70 -6.08 -7.87 -11.36
C MET A 70 -6.57 -6.54 -10.79
N ARG A 71 -7.45 -5.86 -11.53
CA ARG A 71 -8.03 -4.57 -11.13
C ARG A 71 -9.43 -4.74 -10.57
N ILE A 72 -9.64 -4.29 -9.34
CA ILE A 72 -10.95 -4.09 -8.73
C ILE A 72 -11.19 -2.58 -8.67
N SER A 73 -12.23 -2.10 -9.35
CA SER A 73 -12.57 -0.67 -9.31
C SER A 73 -14.05 -0.40 -9.44
N PHE A 74 -14.50 0.64 -8.74
CA PHE A 74 -15.88 1.10 -8.77
C PHE A 74 -15.96 2.61 -8.58
N ARG A 75 -16.97 3.23 -9.22
CA ARG A 75 -17.13 4.68 -9.29
C ARG A 75 -18.35 5.14 -8.51
N LEU A 76 -18.24 6.33 -7.95
CA LEU A 76 -19.36 7.10 -7.44
C LEU A 76 -19.33 8.51 -8.02
N PHE A 77 -20.51 9.05 -8.27
CA PHE A 77 -20.71 10.40 -8.75
C PHE A 77 -21.58 11.17 -7.76
N TYR A 78 -21.33 12.47 -7.62
CA TYR A 78 -22.11 13.41 -6.82
C TYR A 78 -22.36 12.97 -5.37
N GLY A 79 -21.40 12.24 -4.77
CA GLY A 79 -21.48 11.82 -3.37
C GLY A 79 -22.57 10.77 -3.04
N ARG A 80 -23.27 10.23 -4.05
CA ARG A 80 -24.33 9.23 -3.81
C ARG A 80 -23.74 7.99 -3.13
N LYS A 81 -24.30 7.61 -1.98
CA LYS A 81 -23.86 6.45 -1.16
C LYS A 81 -22.36 6.51 -0.81
N LEU A 82 -21.80 7.71 -0.65
CA LEU A 82 -20.37 7.91 -0.39
C LEU A 82 -19.87 7.06 0.78
N ASN A 83 -20.56 7.10 1.91
CA ASN A 83 -20.18 6.38 3.12
C ASN A 83 -20.25 4.86 2.94
N GLU A 84 -21.32 4.34 2.31
CA GLU A 84 -21.48 2.91 2.03
C GLU A 84 -20.36 2.39 1.11
N LYS A 85 -20.09 3.11 0.00
CA LYS A 85 -19.06 2.72 -0.96
C LYS A 85 -17.65 2.87 -0.37
N HIS A 86 -17.43 3.89 0.45
CA HIS A 86 -16.16 4.06 1.17
C HIS A 86 -15.94 2.94 2.19
N LYS A 87 -16.98 2.59 2.96
CA LYS A 87 -16.92 1.47 3.90
C LYS A 87 -16.64 0.16 3.17
N LEU A 88 -17.34 -0.11 2.07
CA LEU A 88 -17.08 -1.28 1.21
C LEU A 88 -15.61 -1.33 0.75
N TYR A 89 -15.06 -0.18 0.31
CA TYR A 89 -13.65 -0.08 -0.07
C TYR A 89 -12.71 -0.44 1.08
N CYS A 90 -12.93 0.12 2.28
CA CYS A 90 -12.13 -0.17 3.46
C CYS A 90 -12.25 -1.65 3.88
N ASP A 91 -13.46 -2.22 3.86
CA ASP A 91 -13.70 -3.61 4.25
C ASP A 91 -12.99 -4.60 3.31
N ILE A 92 -12.99 -4.31 2.00
CA ILE A 92 -12.24 -5.11 1.02
C ILE A 92 -10.74 -5.03 1.31
N ILE A 93 -10.20 -3.83 1.51
CA ILE A 93 -8.77 -3.64 1.80
C ILE A 93 -8.36 -4.36 3.07
N ASN A 94 -9.10 -4.18 4.16
CA ASN A 94 -8.81 -4.84 5.44
C ASN A 94 -8.78 -6.36 5.27
N THR A 95 -9.76 -6.92 4.55
CA THR A 95 -9.81 -8.37 4.30
C THR A 95 -8.65 -8.85 3.45
N LEU A 96 -8.25 -8.08 2.43
CA LEU A 96 -7.08 -8.38 1.61
C LEU A 96 -5.79 -8.37 2.46
N TRP A 97 -5.64 -7.39 3.36
CA TRP A 97 -4.51 -7.31 4.28
C TRP A 97 -4.45 -8.50 5.23
N GLU A 98 -5.57 -8.80 5.90
CA GLU A 98 -5.70 -9.92 6.83
C GLU A 98 -5.35 -11.26 6.17
N SER A 99 -5.79 -11.46 4.92
CA SER A 99 -5.70 -12.77 4.26
C SER A 99 -4.37 -12.98 3.52
N PHE A 100 -3.78 -11.93 2.95
CA PHE A 100 -2.63 -12.04 2.05
C PHE A 100 -1.46 -11.15 2.44
N TYR A 101 -1.68 -9.85 2.64
CA TYR A 101 -0.57 -8.90 2.70
C TYR A 101 0.13 -8.80 4.05
N HIS A 102 -0.50 -9.23 5.16
CA HIS A 102 0.21 -9.37 6.44
C HIS A 102 1.37 -10.37 6.37
N ASP A 103 1.18 -11.50 5.68
CA ASP A 103 2.25 -12.49 5.52
C ASP A 103 3.36 -11.98 4.60
N ILE A 104 2.99 -11.27 3.53
CA ILE A 104 3.95 -10.62 2.62
C ILE A 104 4.78 -9.58 3.39
N LEU A 105 4.13 -8.72 4.18
CA LEU A 105 4.81 -7.72 5.01
C LEU A 105 5.71 -8.39 6.05
N LYS A 106 5.25 -9.46 6.71
CA LYS A 106 6.04 -10.23 7.67
C LYS A 106 7.28 -10.84 7.03
N ASN A 107 7.16 -11.34 5.79
CA ASN A 107 8.31 -11.84 5.03
C ASN A 107 9.33 -10.72 4.79
N TYR A 108 8.90 -9.54 4.34
CA TYR A 108 9.80 -8.39 4.19
C TYR A 108 10.48 -7.97 5.50
N ILE A 109 9.74 -7.96 6.61
CA ILE A 109 10.30 -7.70 7.95
C ILE A 109 11.37 -8.73 8.31
N ASN A 110 11.11 -10.03 8.12
CA ASN A 110 12.08 -11.08 8.43
C ASN A 110 13.36 -10.95 7.60
N ARG A 111 13.22 -10.66 6.30
CA ARG A 111 14.37 -10.42 5.40
C ARG A 111 15.18 -9.21 5.84
N TYR A 112 14.52 -8.12 6.24
CA TYR A 112 15.17 -6.95 6.84
C TYR A 112 15.95 -7.33 8.12
N LEU A 113 15.33 -8.08 9.04
CA LEU A 113 15.99 -8.52 10.29
C LEU A 113 17.20 -9.43 10.04
N ASN A 114 17.16 -10.21 8.95
CA ASN A 114 18.28 -11.04 8.49
C ASN A 114 19.35 -10.25 7.72
N LYS A 115 19.23 -8.92 7.61
CA LYS A 115 20.13 -8.03 6.87
C LYS A 115 20.19 -8.31 5.37
N GLU A 116 19.13 -8.88 4.81
CA GLU A 116 19.03 -9.05 3.37
C GLU A 116 18.69 -7.71 2.69
N PRO A 117 19.31 -7.39 1.55
CA PRO A 117 18.94 -6.21 0.78
C PRO A 117 17.53 -6.38 0.18
N LEU A 118 16.70 -5.35 0.33
CA LEU A 118 15.34 -5.29 -0.20
C LEU A 118 15.23 -4.19 -1.24
N LEU A 119 14.49 -4.43 -2.32
CA LEU A 119 14.12 -3.42 -3.30
C LEU A 119 12.60 -3.36 -3.38
N ILE A 120 12.00 -2.26 -2.91
CA ILE A 120 10.54 -2.08 -2.91
C ILE A 120 10.24 -0.67 -3.43
N SER A 121 9.33 -0.56 -4.41
CA SER A 121 8.95 0.71 -5.03
C SER A 121 10.14 1.56 -5.55
N GLY A 122 11.23 0.91 -5.96
CA GLY A 122 12.46 1.60 -6.41
C GLY A 122 13.31 2.19 -5.28
N ILE A 123 13.10 1.76 -4.03
CA ILE A 123 13.95 2.08 -2.88
C ILE A 123 14.66 0.82 -2.44
N GLU A 124 15.98 0.92 -2.37
CA GLU A 124 16.81 -0.12 -1.80
C GLU A 124 16.91 0.09 -0.29
N ILE A 125 16.64 -0.95 0.49
CA ILE A 125 16.77 -0.96 1.94
C ILE A 125 17.87 -1.96 2.28
N SER A 126 18.88 -1.51 3.01
CA SER A 126 20.00 -2.37 3.41
C SER A 126 20.56 -1.89 4.74
N ASN A 127 20.86 -2.82 5.65
CA ASN A 127 21.40 -2.52 6.98
C ASN A 127 20.59 -1.39 7.64
N ASP A 128 21.21 -0.22 7.82
CA ASP A 128 20.63 0.94 8.52
C ASP A 128 20.40 2.15 7.60
N LYS A 129 20.25 1.92 6.30
CA LYS A 129 20.11 2.96 5.29
C LYS A 129 19.10 2.59 4.21
N ILE A 130 18.53 3.63 3.60
CA ILE A 130 17.80 3.53 2.35
C ILE A 130 18.56 4.23 1.24
N THR A 131 18.40 3.72 0.02
CA THR A 131 18.94 4.33 -1.19
C THR A 131 17.84 4.56 -2.20
N PHE A 132 17.74 5.77 -2.73
CA PHE A 132 16.92 6.08 -3.90
C PHE A 132 17.61 7.16 -4.73
N ASN A 133 17.39 7.16 -6.05
CA ASN A 133 17.99 8.15 -6.96
C ASN A 133 19.53 8.32 -6.81
N LYS A 134 20.25 7.26 -6.44
CA LYS A 134 21.71 7.24 -6.12
C LYS A 134 22.11 7.96 -4.84
N GLU A 135 21.15 8.46 -4.07
CA GLU A 135 21.36 9.07 -2.77
C GLU A 135 21.13 8.06 -1.66
N VAL A 136 21.92 8.20 -0.59
CA VAL A 136 21.91 7.30 0.56
C VAL A 136 21.49 8.10 1.78
N ILE A 137 20.43 7.62 2.46
CA ILE A 137 19.91 8.23 3.69
C ILE A 137 19.95 7.17 4.79
N ALA A 138 20.72 7.43 5.85
CA ALA A 138 20.69 6.61 7.06
C ALA A 138 19.33 6.75 7.77
N PHE A 139 18.84 5.69 8.40
CA PHE A 139 17.53 5.72 9.08
C PHE A 139 17.42 6.80 10.15
N GLU A 140 18.51 7.09 10.86
CA GLU A 140 18.58 8.18 11.85
C GLU A 140 18.22 9.55 11.27
N ASN A 141 18.49 9.73 9.97
CA ASN A 141 18.24 10.97 9.24
C ASN A 141 17.01 10.87 8.33
N LEU A 142 16.34 9.73 8.29
CA LEU A 142 15.19 9.48 7.44
C LEU A 142 13.92 9.98 8.12
N MET A 143 13.17 10.83 7.44
CA MET A 143 11.84 11.25 7.86
C MET A 143 10.78 10.83 6.83
N ILE A 144 9.59 10.53 7.35
CA ILE A 144 8.44 10.11 6.55
C ILE A 144 7.27 11.04 6.85
N LYS A 145 6.74 11.68 5.81
CA LYS A 145 5.51 12.46 5.91
C LYS A 145 4.41 11.79 5.09
N LYS A 146 3.36 11.36 5.77
CA LYS A 146 2.22 10.68 5.16
C LYS A 146 1.10 11.67 4.83
N TYR A 147 0.52 11.48 3.66
CA TYR A 147 -0.70 12.14 3.20
C TYR A 147 -1.71 11.09 2.76
N TYR A 148 -2.94 11.50 2.46
CA TYR A 148 -4.02 10.57 2.09
C TYR A 148 -3.74 9.72 0.84
N HIS A 149 -2.97 10.24 -0.13
CA HIS A 149 -2.75 9.56 -1.42
C HIS A 149 -1.30 9.15 -1.68
N TYR A 150 -0.38 9.64 -0.85
CA TYR A 150 1.04 9.46 -1.03
C TYR A 150 1.77 9.66 0.28
N PHE A 151 3.03 9.27 0.33
CA PHE A 151 3.97 9.68 1.36
C PHE A 151 5.24 10.23 0.73
N ILE A 152 5.99 10.99 1.51
CA ILE A 152 7.27 11.55 1.11
C ILE A 152 8.32 11.01 2.07
N LEU A 153 9.39 10.49 1.50
CA LEU A 153 10.65 10.18 2.18
C LEU A 153 11.61 11.33 1.94
N PHE A 154 12.24 11.83 3.00
CA PHE A 154 13.19 12.93 2.90
C PHE A 154 14.23 12.84 4.02
N SER A 155 15.36 13.51 3.82
CA SER A 155 16.36 13.65 4.88
C SER A 155 16.01 14.82 5.81
N ASN A 156 16.25 14.65 7.11
CA ASN A 156 16.22 15.77 8.06
C ASN A 156 17.28 16.85 7.76
N LYS A 157 18.41 16.48 7.14
CA LYS A 157 19.51 17.37 6.77
C LYS A 157 19.22 18.15 5.50
N ASP A 158 18.44 17.57 4.58
CA ASP A 158 18.09 18.20 3.33
C ASP A 158 16.72 17.72 2.83
N GLN A 159 15.75 18.65 2.85
CA GLN A 159 14.36 18.40 2.46
C GLN A 159 14.14 18.46 0.94
N TYR A 160 15.08 19.03 0.19
CA TYR A 160 15.02 19.10 -1.28
C TYR A 160 15.33 17.72 -1.90
N HIS A 161 16.09 16.90 -1.19
CA HIS A 161 16.35 15.50 -1.51
C HIS A 161 15.22 14.62 -0.96
N ASN A 162 14.17 14.46 -1.76
CA ASN A 162 13.00 13.68 -1.38
C ASN A 162 12.52 12.72 -2.46
N LYS A 163 11.83 11.67 -2.03
CA LYS A 163 11.12 10.71 -2.87
C LYS A 163 9.66 10.70 -2.49
N MET A 164 8.82 11.11 -3.43
CA MET A 164 7.37 11.02 -3.32
C MET A 164 6.88 9.69 -3.89
N LEU A 165 6.01 9.00 -3.15
CA LEU A 165 5.43 7.72 -3.54
C LEU A 165 3.92 7.73 -3.33
N TYR A 166 3.17 7.51 -4.41
CA TYR A 166 1.72 7.46 -4.44
C TYR A 166 1.22 6.04 -4.27
N TYR A 167 0.34 5.81 -3.30
CA TYR A 167 -0.24 4.49 -3.00
C TYR A 167 -0.97 3.85 -4.19
N LEU A 168 -1.52 4.68 -5.09
CA LEU A 168 -2.25 4.23 -6.26
C LEU A 168 -1.37 4.05 -7.51
N LYS A 169 -0.27 4.80 -7.62
CA LYS A 169 0.57 4.81 -8.84
C LYS A 169 1.78 3.89 -8.69
N ASP A 170 2.46 3.99 -7.57
CA ASP A 170 3.71 3.28 -7.32
C ASP A 170 3.43 1.89 -6.76
N GLN A 171 4.08 0.87 -7.36
CA GLN A 171 3.90 -0.52 -6.96
C GLN A 171 4.43 -0.76 -5.56
N ASP A 172 3.64 -1.44 -4.73
CA ASP A 172 3.99 -1.83 -3.36
C ASP A 172 4.31 -0.66 -2.42
N ALA A 173 3.98 0.57 -2.81
CA ALA A 173 4.22 1.77 -2.01
C ALA A 173 3.54 1.68 -0.64
N VAL A 174 2.39 1.01 -0.57
CA VAL A 174 1.69 0.77 0.69
C VAL A 174 2.48 -0.19 1.59
N ILE A 175 3.00 -1.30 1.03
CA ILE A 175 3.81 -2.27 1.76
C ILE A 175 5.09 -1.60 2.27
N LEU A 176 5.75 -0.81 1.41
CA LEU A 176 6.94 -0.04 1.78
C LEU A 176 6.65 0.95 2.91
N SER A 177 5.55 1.69 2.84
CA SER A 177 5.14 2.61 3.91
C SER A 177 5.00 1.87 5.24
N GLU A 178 4.32 0.71 5.26
CA GLU A 178 4.17 -0.08 6.48
C GLU A 178 5.49 -0.66 6.99
N LEU A 179 6.33 -1.18 6.10
CA LEU A 179 7.66 -1.67 6.44
C LEU A 179 8.53 -0.58 7.06
N LEU A 180 8.57 0.61 6.47
CA LEU A 180 9.36 1.71 7.00
C LEU A 180 8.85 2.21 8.35
N ASN A 181 7.53 2.21 8.59
CA ASN A 181 7.00 2.52 9.93
C ASN A 181 7.49 1.52 10.97
N TYR A 182 7.49 0.23 10.61
CA TYR A 182 7.97 -0.82 11.50
C TYR A 182 9.46 -0.63 11.82
N ILE A 183 10.28 -0.35 10.80
CA ILE A 183 11.71 -0.13 10.96
C ILE A 183 11.98 1.08 11.84
N LEU A 184 11.44 2.26 11.48
CA LEU A 184 11.69 3.50 12.21
C LEU A 184 11.19 3.44 13.66
N LYS A 185 10.02 2.82 13.89
CA LYS A 185 9.50 2.63 15.25
C LYS A 185 10.44 1.77 16.10
N ASN A 186 10.98 0.68 15.54
CA ASN A 186 11.89 -0.20 16.27
C ASN A 186 13.29 0.40 16.46
N GLU A 187 13.80 1.16 15.50
CA GLU A 187 15.08 1.86 15.65
C GLU A 187 15.00 2.95 16.72
N LEU A 188 13.90 3.72 16.78
CA LEU A 188 13.67 4.69 17.86
C LEU A 188 13.67 4.02 19.25
N TYR A 189 13.01 2.86 19.40
CA TYR A 189 13.06 2.09 20.65
C TYR A 189 14.45 1.52 20.97
N ARG A 190 15.29 1.25 19.98
CA ARG A 190 16.68 0.84 20.19
C ARG A 190 17.53 2.01 20.70
N THR A 191 17.38 3.20 20.12
CA THR A 191 18.12 4.40 20.54
C THR A 191 17.75 4.82 21.97
N GLU A 192 16.47 4.78 22.34
CA GLU A 192 16.00 5.07 23.72
C GLU A 192 16.54 4.06 24.75
N LYS A 193 16.58 2.76 24.41
CA LYS A 193 17.13 1.74 25.32
C LYS A 193 18.63 1.86 25.53
N ILE A 194 19.37 2.40 24.56
CA ILE A 194 20.80 2.63 24.68
C ILE A 194 21.07 3.88 25.54
N SER A 195 20.27 4.94 25.42
CA SER A 195 20.42 6.15 26.25
C SER A 195 20.09 5.88 27.73
N HIS A 196 19.14 4.99 28.02
CA HIS A 196 18.79 4.62 29.41
C HIS A 196 19.75 3.61 30.06
N ARG A 197 20.74 3.09 29.32
CA ARG A 197 21.78 2.19 29.86
C ARG A 197 23.10 2.89 30.15
N GLN A 198 23.21 4.19 29.90
CA GLN A 198 24.34 5.00 30.33
C GLN A 198 23.99 5.72 31.64
N VAL A 199 24.17 5.03 32.77
CA VAL A 199 24.51 5.59 34.08
C VAL A 199 25.44 4.59 34.77
#